data_AF-A0AA95D621-F1
#
_entry.id   AF-A0AA95D621-F1
#
_cell.length_a   1.000
_cell.length_b   1.000
_cell.length_c   1.000
_cell.angle_alpha   90.00
_cell.angle_beta   90.00
_cell.angle_gamma   90.00
#
_symmetry.space_group_name_H-M   'P 1'
#
loop_
_entity.id
_entity.type
_entity.pdbx_description
1 polymer ?
#
loop_
_entity_poly.entity_id
_entity_poly.type
_entity_poly.pdbx_seq_one_letter_code
_entity_poly.pdbx_strand_id
1 'polypeptide(L)'
;MNRYAVQLISRGAINRMGNMIYDYGNSVWLASMGTIGQTVLGMYQISELVISILVNPFGGVISDRFSRRKILMTADLVCGILCLAISFIRNDSWMIGALIVANIVQAIAFAFSRTAQLYGSEGAYASILTMGAIGSIIGALLASKIKANVYNLLILLALTGVGVFMMGLPLPTFLSFSGNLVCELFMTIFNIHFFTQVQTKVESEFLGRVLSTIFTLAILFMPIAKGFMTVLQSVHLSSFLIIGSGVIILSCISFIYVRTHFEKLI
;
A
#
# COMPACT_ATOMS: atom_id res chain seq x y z
N MET A 1 -14.17 20.27 -16.51
CA MET A 1 -13.99 18.94 -15.88
C MET A 1 -15.36 18.29 -15.72
N ASN A 2 -15.58 17.09 -16.27
CA ASN A 2 -16.91 16.46 -16.33
C ASN A 2 -17.43 16.13 -14.91
N ARG A 3 -18.71 16.44 -14.57
CA ARG A 3 -19.29 16.23 -13.22
C ARG A 3 -19.12 14.77 -12.73
N TYR A 4 -19.14 13.82 -13.66
CA TYR A 4 -18.91 12.40 -13.41
C TYR A 4 -17.46 12.07 -12.98
N ALA A 5 -16.46 12.80 -13.47
CA ALA A 5 -15.06 12.59 -13.08
C ALA A 5 -14.81 13.07 -11.65
N VAL A 6 -15.40 14.22 -11.26
CA VAL A 6 -15.33 14.73 -9.88
C VAL A 6 -15.99 13.77 -8.89
N GLN A 7 -17.13 13.17 -9.27
CA GLN A 7 -17.81 12.15 -8.45
C GLN A 7 -17.01 10.84 -8.34
N LEU A 8 -16.31 10.41 -9.39
CA LEU A 8 -15.46 9.21 -9.34
C LEU A 8 -14.22 9.43 -8.47
N ILE A 9 -13.56 10.58 -8.59
CA ILE A 9 -12.36 10.93 -7.82
C ILE A 9 -12.70 11.08 -6.33
N SER A 10 -13.78 11.81 -6.01
CA SER A 10 -14.24 11.96 -4.62
C SER A 10 -14.62 10.61 -4.00
N ARG A 11 -15.29 9.73 -4.74
CA ARG A 11 -15.59 8.36 -4.27
C ARG A 11 -14.33 7.52 -4.06
N GLY A 12 -13.37 7.55 -4.99
CA GLY A 12 -12.10 6.84 -4.84
C GLY A 12 -11.25 7.38 -3.69
N ALA A 13 -11.35 8.66 -3.38
CA ALA A 13 -10.73 9.26 -2.20
C ALA A 13 -11.37 8.77 -0.90
N ILE A 14 -12.71 8.80 -0.82
CA ILE A 14 -13.47 8.35 0.35
C ILE A 14 -13.25 6.86 0.61
N ASN A 15 -13.34 6.01 -0.41
CA ASN A 15 -13.18 4.57 -0.25
C ASN A 15 -11.76 4.21 0.25
N ARG A 16 -10.73 4.85 -0.33
CA ARG A 16 -9.34 4.67 0.14
C ARG A 16 -9.13 5.16 1.58
N MET A 17 -9.77 6.27 1.96
CA MET A 17 -9.72 6.73 3.35
C MET A 17 -10.37 5.72 4.29
N GLY A 18 -11.54 5.18 3.91
CA GLY A 18 -12.21 4.12 4.67
C GLY A 18 -11.34 2.89 4.85
N ASN A 19 -10.74 2.38 3.77
CA ASN A 19 -9.83 1.23 3.83
C ASN A 19 -8.63 1.49 4.75
N MET A 20 -8.00 2.66 4.62
CA MET A 20 -6.87 3.01 5.50
C MET A 20 -7.26 3.09 6.97
N ILE A 21 -8.43 3.65 7.30
CA ILE A 21 -8.91 3.72 8.68
C ILE A 21 -9.24 2.32 9.21
N TYR A 22 -9.81 1.46 8.37
CA TYR A 22 -10.11 0.07 8.70
C TYR A 22 -8.83 -0.73 8.97
N ASP A 23 -7.88 -0.72 8.04
CA ASP A 23 -6.58 -1.39 8.19
C ASP A 23 -5.81 -0.84 9.39
N TYR A 24 -5.87 0.47 9.61
CA TYR A 24 -5.29 1.13 10.76
C TYR A 24 -5.88 0.61 12.09
N GLY A 25 -7.21 0.64 12.23
CA GLY A 25 -7.90 0.22 13.44
C GLY A 25 -7.58 -1.24 13.77
N ASN A 26 -7.61 -2.11 12.76
CA ASN A 26 -7.28 -3.52 12.91
C ASN A 26 -5.80 -3.73 13.25
N SER A 27 -4.90 -2.99 12.60
CA SER A 27 -3.46 -3.12 12.83
C SER A 27 -3.07 -2.71 14.25
N VAL A 28 -3.62 -1.60 14.74
CA VAL A 28 -3.36 -1.12 16.11
C VAL A 28 -3.98 -2.05 17.14
N TRP A 29 -5.21 -2.51 16.90
CA TRP A 29 -5.87 -3.45 17.81
C TRP A 29 -5.08 -4.76 17.90
N LEU A 30 -4.73 -5.37 16.76
CA LEU A 30 -3.93 -6.60 16.72
C LEU A 30 -2.55 -6.41 17.35
N ALA A 31 -1.85 -5.31 17.06
CA ALA A 31 -0.55 -5.02 17.66
C ALA A 31 -0.60 -4.84 19.18
N SER A 32 -1.75 -4.42 19.73
CA SER A 32 -1.93 -4.23 21.17
C SER A 32 -2.13 -5.53 21.96
N MET A 33 -2.42 -6.66 21.30
CA MET A 33 -2.67 -7.96 21.96
C MET A 33 -1.39 -8.74 22.32
N GLY A 34 -0.24 -8.08 22.43
CA GLY A 34 1.04 -8.70 22.79
C GLY A 34 1.66 -9.55 21.68
N THR A 35 2.49 -10.53 22.04
CA THR A 35 3.27 -11.37 21.10
C THR A 35 2.39 -12.19 20.15
N ILE A 36 1.24 -12.68 20.61
CA ILE A 36 0.27 -13.39 19.77
C ILE A 36 -0.34 -12.42 18.75
N GLY A 37 -0.69 -11.21 19.19
CA GLY A 37 -1.22 -10.15 18.35
C GLY A 37 -0.27 -9.71 17.21
N GLN A 38 1.03 -9.59 17.51
CA GLN A 38 2.05 -9.30 16.49
C GLN A 38 2.15 -10.41 15.43
N THR A 39 2.01 -11.67 15.84
CA THR A 39 2.02 -12.81 14.91
C THR A 39 0.77 -12.79 14.02
N VAL A 40 -0.40 -12.51 14.61
CA VAL A 40 -1.67 -12.38 13.87
C VAL A 40 -1.66 -11.19 12.91
N LEU A 41 -1.04 -10.07 13.29
CA LEU A 41 -0.84 -8.92 12.42
C LEU A 41 0.03 -9.28 11.20
N GLY A 42 1.09 -10.07 11.41
CA GLY A 42 1.89 -10.63 10.32
C GLY A 42 1.05 -11.49 9.37
N MET A 43 0.20 -12.38 9.91
CA MET A 43 -0.72 -13.18 9.10
C MET A 43 -1.75 -12.32 8.37
N TYR A 44 -2.28 -11.27 8.99
CA TYR A 44 -3.20 -10.30 8.39
C TYR A 44 -2.58 -9.63 7.16
N GLN A 45 -1.35 -9.11 7.29
CA GLN A 45 -0.65 -8.45 6.17
C GLN A 45 -0.26 -9.43 5.06
N ILE A 46 0.18 -10.64 5.41
CA ILE A 46 0.49 -11.69 4.42
C ILE A 46 -0.79 -12.08 3.67
N SER A 47 -1.92 -12.18 4.36
CA SER A 47 -3.19 -12.49 3.71
C SER A 47 -3.53 -11.44 2.66
N GLU A 48 -3.51 -10.16 3.01
CA GLU A 48 -3.77 -9.03 2.09
C GLU A 48 -2.91 -9.12 0.82
N LEU A 49 -1.62 -9.41 1.01
CA LEU A 49 -0.66 -9.57 -0.08
C LEU A 49 -1.04 -10.75 -0.98
N VAL A 50 -1.35 -11.92 -0.42
CA VAL A 50 -1.79 -13.13 -1.15
C VAL A 50 -3.09 -12.89 -1.94
N ILE A 51 -4.05 -12.17 -1.36
CA ILE A 51 -5.34 -11.90 -2.01
C ILE A 51 -5.17 -10.91 -3.15
N SER A 52 -4.39 -9.85 -2.91
CA SER A 52 -4.00 -8.88 -3.95
C SER A 52 -3.37 -9.62 -5.14
N ILE A 53 -2.47 -10.57 -4.89
CA ILE A 53 -1.85 -11.39 -5.95
C ILE A 53 -2.87 -12.23 -6.72
N LEU A 54 -3.76 -12.93 -6.02
CA LEU A 54 -4.72 -13.83 -6.66
C LEU A 54 -5.78 -13.09 -7.46
N VAL A 55 -6.19 -11.91 -7.00
CA VAL A 55 -7.41 -11.26 -7.52
C VAL A 55 -7.07 -10.13 -8.49
N ASN A 56 -5.94 -9.45 -8.34
CA ASN A 56 -5.52 -8.36 -9.23
C ASN A 56 -5.49 -8.74 -10.72
N PRO A 57 -4.99 -9.93 -11.14
CA PRO A 57 -4.97 -10.32 -12.55
C PRO A 57 -6.38 -10.51 -13.12
N PHE A 58 -7.32 -11.03 -12.33
CA PHE A 58 -8.70 -11.29 -12.75
C PHE A 58 -9.58 -10.04 -12.65
N GLY A 59 -9.22 -9.08 -11.79
CA GLY A 59 -9.91 -7.81 -11.63
C GLY A 59 -10.09 -7.09 -12.96
N GLY A 60 -9.06 -7.10 -13.81
CA GLY A 60 -9.10 -6.56 -15.17
C GLY A 60 -10.13 -7.27 -16.06
N VAL A 61 -9.98 -8.58 -16.24
CA VAL A 61 -10.80 -9.42 -17.14
C VAL A 61 -12.28 -9.42 -16.76
N ILE A 62 -12.59 -9.41 -15.47
CA ILE A 62 -13.96 -9.40 -14.97
C ILE A 62 -14.57 -8.00 -15.06
N SER A 63 -13.77 -6.94 -14.87
CA SER A 63 -14.23 -5.54 -15.01
C SER A 63 -14.58 -5.11 -16.44
N ASP A 64 -14.18 -5.91 -17.44
CA ASP A 64 -14.53 -5.69 -18.85
C ASP A 64 -15.84 -6.39 -19.26
N ARG A 65 -16.25 -7.48 -18.58
CA ARG A 65 -17.51 -8.18 -18.89
C ARG A 65 -18.73 -7.64 -18.15
N PHE A 66 -18.53 -6.99 -17.01
CA PHE A 66 -19.62 -6.47 -16.17
C PHE A 66 -19.57 -4.95 -16.09
N SER A 67 -20.74 -4.30 -15.98
CA SER A 67 -20.81 -2.85 -15.84
C SER A 67 -20.08 -2.39 -14.57
N ARG A 68 -18.93 -1.74 -14.76
CA ARG A 68 -17.94 -1.32 -13.74
C ARG A 68 -18.57 -0.63 -12.51
N ARG A 69 -19.61 0.17 -12.72
CA ARG A 69 -20.36 0.84 -11.64
C ARG A 69 -21.06 -0.14 -10.70
N LYS A 70 -21.63 -1.24 -11.22
CA LYS A 70 -22.32 -2.27 -10.42
C LYS A 70 -21.32 -3.11 -9.62
N ILE A 71 -20.17 -3.44 -10.19
CA ILE A 71 -19.11 -4.18 -9.47
C ILE A 71 -18.65 -3.38 -8.26
N LEU A 72 -18.35 -2.09 -8.45
CA LEU A 72 -17.89 -1.24 -7.36
C LEU A 72 -18.98 -0.99 -6.30
N MET A 73 -20.23 -0.73 -6.72
CA MET A 73 -21.32 -0.55 -5.76
C MET A 73 -21.64 -1.82 -4.97
N THR A 74 -21.54 -3.01 -5.59
CA THR A 74 -21.77 -4.28 -4.88
C THR A 74 -20.61 -4.59 -3.93
N ALA A 75 -19.37 -4.37 -4.33
CA ALA A 75 -18.20 -4.57 -3.48
C ALA A 75 -18.22 -3.65 -2.24
N ASP A 76 -18.48 -2.36 -2.43
CA ASP A 76 -18.56 -1.39 -1.32
C ASP A 76 -19.72 -1.73 -0.36
N LEU A 77 -20.85 -2.20 -0.89
CA LEU A 77 -22.03 -2.58 -0.09
C LEU A 77 -21.77 -3.88 0.70
N VAL A 78 -21.09 -4.86 0.10
CA VAL A 78 -20.66 -6.08 0.79
C VAL A 78 -19.64 -5.76 1.89
N CYS A 79 -18.63 -4.93 1.61
CA CYS A 79 -17.68 -4.45 2.62
C CYS A 79 -18.38 -3.72 3.77
N GLY A 80 -19.34 -2.84 3.46
CA GLY A 80 -20.11 -2.11 4.48
C GLY A 80 -20.93 -3.04 5.38
N ILE A 81 -21.60 -4.04 4.80
CA ILE A 81 -22.36 -5.05 5.56
C ILE A 81 -21.42 -5.90 6.43
N LEU A 82 -20.28 -6.32 5.89
CA LEU A 82 -19.29 -7.10 6.64
C LEU A 82 -18.73 -6.31 7.82
N CYS A 83 -18.34 -5.05 7.63
CA CYS A 83 -17.86 -4.19 8.72
C CYS A 83 -18.93 -4.00 9.81
N LEU A 84 -20.20 -3.81 9.42
CA LEU A 84 -21.30 -3.72 10.38
C LEU A 84 -21.50 -5.04 11.13
N ALA A 85 -21.45 -6.18 10.44
CA ALA A 85 -21.59 -7.50 11.06
C ALA A 85 -20.45 -7.78 12.05
N ILE A 86 -19.21 -7.43 11.69
CA ILE A 86 -18.02 -7.57 12.54
C ILE A 86 -18.16 -6.73 13.82
N SER A 87 -18.74 -5.53 13.72
CA SER A 87 -18.95 -4.65 14.88
C SER A 87 -19.81 -5.26 15.99
N PHE A 88 -20.65 -6.26 15.70
CA PHE A 88 -21.48 -6.95 16.71
C PHE A 88 -20.81 -8.18 17.33
N ILE A 89 -19.66 -8.61 16.79
CA ILE A 89 -18.93 -9.77 17.31
C ILE A 89 -18.11 -9.33 18.51
N ARG A 90 -18.44 -9.88 19.69
CA ARG A 90 -17.77 -9.54 20.96
C ARG A 90 -16.72 -10.54 21.41
N ASN A 91 -16.54 -11.62 20.65
CA ASN A 91 -15.62 -12.71 20.98
C ASN A 91 -14.33 -12.59 20.14
N ASP A 92 -13.18 -12.45 20.80
CA ASP A 92 -11.89 -12.11 20.18
C ASP A 92 -11.48 -13.10 19.06
N SER A 93 -11.69 -14.40 19.25
CA SER A 93 -11.30 -15.43 18.26
C SER A 93 -12.14 -15.38 16.98
N TRP A 94 -13.45 -15.13 17.11
CA TRP A 94 -14.36 -14.99 15.97
C TRP A 94 -14.15 -13.65 15.26
N MET A 95 -13.78 -12.60 16.00
CA MET A 95 -13.47 -11.30 15.43
C MET A 95 -12.22 -11.36 14.57
N ILE A 96 -11.15 -12.03 15.02
CA ILE A 96 -9.94 -12.23 14.21
C ILE A 96 -10.25 -12.95 12.89
N GLY A 97 -11.04 -14.04 12.95
CA GLY A 97 -11.45 -14.78 11.75
C GLY A 97 -12.28 -13.91 10.79
N ALA A 98 -13.22 -13.14 11.31
CA ALA A 98 -14.06 -12.26 10.51
C ALA A 98 -13.28 -11.08 9.91
N LEU A 99 -12.28 -10.55 10.62
CA LEU A 99 -11.37 -9.50 10.13
C LEU A 99 -10.52 -9.98 8.95
N ILE A 100 -10.01 -11.22 9.00
CA ILE A 100 -9.27 -11.81 7.87
C ILE A 100 -10.20 -11.94 6.65
N VAL A 101 -11.44 -12.41 6.85
CA VAL A 101 -12.43 -12.53 5.77
C VAL A 101 -12.79 -11.17 5.18
N ALA A 102 -13.01 -10.15 6.00
CA ALA A 102 -13.30 -8.81 5.51
C ALA A 102 -12.11 -8.20 4.77
N ASN A 103 -10.87 -8.44 5.22
CA ASN A 103 -9.68 -8.02 4.49
C ASN A 103 -9.59 -8.71 3.11
N ILE A 104 -9.90 -10.01 3.03
CA ILE A 104 -10.04 -10.72 1.74
C ILE A 104 -11.03 -10.05 0.81
N VAL A 105 -12.22 -9.75 1.31
CA VAL A 105 -13.26 -9.10 0.49
C VAL A 105 -12.84 -7.69 0.07
N GLN A 106 -12.12 -6.97 0.92
CA GLN A 106 -11.64 -5.61 0.63
C GLN A 106 -10.50 -5.58 -0.39
N ALA A 107 -9.55 -6.51 -0.30
CA ALA A 107 -8.50 -6.69 -1.31
C ALA A 107 -9.10 -7.04 -2.67
N ILE A 108 -10.14 -7.90 -2.70
CA ILE A 108 -10.92 -8.18 -3.91
C ILE A 108 -11.58 -6.91 -4.46
N ALA A 109 -12.26 -6.13 -3.61
CA ALA A 109 -12.89 -4.88 -3.99
C ALA A 109 -11.89 -3.87 -4.58
N PHE A 110 -10.69 -3.79 -4.00
CA PHE A 110 -9.65 -2.87 -4.44
C PHE A 110 -9.07 -3.23 -5.81
N ALA A 111 -8.93 -4.53 -6.11
CA ALA A 111 -8.53 -5.02 -7.43
C ALA A 111 -9.48 -4.49 -8.53
N PHE A 112 -10.78 -4.41 -8.24
CA PHE A 112 -11.78 -3.86 -9.16
C PHE A 112 -11.83 -2.33 -9.22
N SER A 113 -11.45 -1.62 -8.15
CA SER A 113 -11.45 -0.15 -8.12
C SER A 113 -10.25 0.48 -8.82
N ARG A 114 -9.14 -0.24 -8.93
CA ARG A 114 -7.87 0.28 -9.46
C ARG A 114 -7.84 0.38 -10.99
N THR A 115 -8.66 -0.40 -11.70
CA THR A 115 -8.73 -0.43 -13.18
C THR A 115 -9.31 0.84 -13.83
N ALA A 116 -9.67 1.86 -13.04
CA ALA A 116 -10.16 3.12 -13.56
C ALA A 116 -8.99 4.04 -14.01
N GLN A 117 -8.86 4.18 -15.34
CA GLN A 117 -8.70 5.47 -16.05
C GLN A 117 -7.38 5.94 -16.69
N LEU A 118 -6.27 5.20 -16.78
CA LEU A 118 -5.01 5.86 -17.23
C LEU A 118 -4.34 5.46 -18.56
N TYR A 119 -4.70 4.38 -19.24
CA TYR A 119 -4.07 4.09 -20.54
C TYR A 119 -5.10 3.55 -21.53
N GLY A 120 -5.26 4.23 -22.67
CA GLY A 120 -6.13 3.85 -23.79
C GLY A 120 -5.67 2.60 -24.56
N SER A 121 -5.02 1.65 -23.86
CA SER A 121 -4.57 0.37 -24.38
C SER A 121 -5.09 -0.72 -23.44
N GLU A 122 -5.91 -1.63 -23.99
CA GLU A 122 -6.45 -2.79 -23.28
C GLU A 122 -5.29 -3.58 -22.63
N GLY A 123 -5.30 -3.71 -21.30
CA GLY A 123 -4.35 -4.58 -20.56
C GLY A 123 -3.10 -3.93 -19.97
N ALA A 124 -2.69 -2.72 -20.37
CA ALA A 124 -1.47 -2.06 -19.85
C ALA A 124 -1.49 -1.82 -18.33
N TYR A 125 -2.68 -1.54 -17.77
CA TYR A 125 -2.86 -1.39 -16.33
C TYR A 125 -2.73 -2.73 -15.58
N ALA A 126 -3.32 -3.78 -16.14
CA ALA A 126 -3.24 -5.12 -15.57
C ALA A 126 -1.80 -5.64 -15.59
N SER A 127 -1.02 -5.35 -16.63
CA SER A 127 0.41 -5.69 -16.68
C SER A 127 1.24 -4.95 -15.62
N ILE A 128 0.98 -3.67 -15.36
CA ILE A 128 1.65 -2.93 -14.27
C ILE A 128 1.30 -3.55 -12.92
N LEU A 129 0.01 -3.87 -12.70
CA LEU A 129 -0.47 -4.41 -11.43
C LEU A 129 0.07 -5.81 -11.16
N THR A 130 0.10 -6.67 -12.17
CA THR A 130 0.70 -8.01 -12.08
C THR A 130 2.20 -7.95 -11.84
N MET A 131 2.93 -7.05 -12.52
CA MET A 131 4.35 -6.80 -12.24
C MET A 131 4.60 -6.30 -10.82
N GLY A 132 3.72 -5.42 -10.31
CA GLY A 132 3.77 -4.96 -8.93
C GLY A 132 3.57 -6.11 -7.94
N ALA A 133 2.55 -6.94 -8.15
CA ALA A 133 2.27 -8.11 -7.32
C ALA A 133 3.46 -9.10 -7.32
N ILE A 134 4.06 -9.37 -8.49
CA ILE A 134 5.28 -10.19 -8.61
C ILE A 134 6.43 -9.56 -7.81
N GLY A 135 6.62 -8.25 -7.93
CA GLY A 135 7.60 -7.48 -7.15
C GLY A 135 7.39 -7.68 -5.66
N SER A 136 6.17 -7.49 -5.15
CA SER A 136 5.83 -7.66 -3.74
C SER A 136 6.06 -9.09 -3.23
N ILE A 137 5.77 -10.12 -4.03
CA ILE A 137 6.07 -11.52 -3.66
C ILE A 137 7.58 -11.71 -3.47
N ILE A 138 8.35 -11.33 -4.48
CA ILE A 138 9.80 -11.47 -4.46
C ILE A 138 10.36 -10.67 -3.28
N GLY A 139 9.83 -9.47 -3.04
CA GLY A 139 10.17 -8.63 -1.90
C GLY A 139 9.89 -9.33 -0.56
N ALA A 140 8.71 -9.88 -0.36
CA ALA A 140 8.35 -10.60 0.86
C ALA A 140 9.25 -11.82 1.11
N LEU A 141 9.57 -12.59 0.07
CA LEU A 141 10.47 -13.75 0.16
C LEU A 141 11.91 -13.33 0.49
N LEU A 142 12.38 -12.22 -0.09
CA LEU A 142 13.72 -11.69 0.14
C LEU A 142 13.84 -10.88 1.44
N ALA A 143 12.75 -10.43 2.03
CA ALA A 143 12.76 -9.64 3.26
C ALA A 143 13.45 -10.38 4.42
N SER A 144 13.30 -11.70 4.50
CA SER A 144 13.98 -12.51 5.52
C SER A 144 15.51 -12.56 5.37
N LYS A 145 16.03 -12.31 4.16
CA LYS A 145 17.48 -12.35 3.86
C LYS A 145 18.20 -11.04 4.13
N ILE A 146 17.45 -9.93 4.24
CA ILE A 146 18.04 -8.60 4.44
C ILE A 146 18.01 -8.29 5.94
N LYS A 147 19.15 -7.81 6.46
CA LYS A 147 19.22 -7.41 7.87
C LYS A 147 18.40 -6.15 8.08
N ALA A 148 17.51 -6.17 9.07
CA ALA A 148 16.77 -4.99 9.49
C ALA A 148 17.71 -3.99 10.18
N ASN A 149 18.20 -3.00 9.45
CA ASN A 149 18.97 -1.86 9.97
C ASN A 149 18.45 -0.55 9.35
N VAL A 150 18.58 0.57 10.06
CA VAL A 150 18.18 1.91 9.59
C VAL A 150 18.87 2.27 8.27
N TYR A 151 20.16 1.96 8.13
CA TYR A 151 20.89 2.18 6.87
C TYR A 151 20.32 1.35 5.71
N ASN A 152 20.00 0.07 5.94
CA ASN A 152 19.39 -0.78 4.93
C ASN A 152 17.98 -0.31 4.57
N LEU A 153 17.20 0.17 5.55
CA LEU A 153 15.88 0.78 5.31
C LEU A 153 15.97 1.99 4.37
N LEU A 154 16.96 2.88 4.58
CA LEU A 154 17.15 4.03 3.70
C LEU A 154 17.61 3.62 2.30
N ILE A 155 18.51 2.64 2.18
CA ILE A 155 18.91 2.10 0.87
C ILE A 155 17.69 1.50 0.14
N LEU A 156 16.87 0.72 0.83
CA LEU A 156 15.63 0.17 0.27
C LEU A 156 14.68 1.28 -0.19
N LEU A 157 14.50 2.33 0.61
CA LEU A 157 13.70 3.49 0.24
C LEU A 157 14.26 4.21 -1.00
N ALA A 158 15.58 4.37 -1.10
CA ALA A 158 16.20 4.94 -2.31
C ALA A 158 15.93 4.08 -3.54
N LEU A 159 16.04 2.75 -3.41
CA LEU A 159 15.75 1.80 -4.49
C LEU A 159 14.27 1.82 -4.92
N THR A 160 13.33 2.06 -4.00
CA THR A 160 11.94 2.32 -4.39
C THR A 160 11.81 3.57 -5.25
N GLY A 161 12.50 4.65 -4.88
CA GLY A 161 12.54 5.88 -5.65
C GLY A 161 13.15 5.68 -7.04
N VAL A 162 14.17 4.83 -7.18
CA VAL A 162 14.72 4.43 -8.48
C VAL A 162 13.69 3.71 -9.34
N GLY A 163 12.91 2.78 -8.75
CA GLY A 163 11.81 2.11 -9.44
C GLY A 163 10.78 3.10 -10.01
N VAL A 164 10.34 4.06 -9.20
CA VAL A 164 9.41 5.13 -9.63
C VAL A 164 10.05 6.02 -10.70
N PHE A 165 11.33 6.36 -10.55
CA PHE A 165 12.06 7.16 -11.53
C PHE A 165 12.14 6.47 -12.90
N MET A 166 12.40 5.15 -12.93
CA MET A 166 12.42 4.36 -14.16
C MET A 166 11.09 4.39 -14.91
N MET A 167 9.96 4.45 -14.20
CA MET A 167 8.63 4.56 -14.82
C MET A 167 8.43 5.90 -15.55
N GLY A 168 9.18 6.94 -15.16
CA GLY A 168 9.13 8.27 -15.75
C GLY A 168 10.03 8.52 -16.96
N LEU A 169 10.91 7.57 -17.30
CA LEU A 169 11.81 7.68 -18.45
C LEU A 169 11.10 7.25 -19.75
N PRO A 170 11.39 7.90 -20.91
CA PRO A 170 10.83 7.55 -22.21
C PRO A 170 11.48 6.27 -22.77
N LEU A 171 11.33 5.18 -22.03
CA LEU A 171 11.85 3.85 -22.33
C LEU A 171 10.77 2.99 -23.01
N PRO A 172 11.15 1.92 -23.73
CA PRO A 172 10.19 0.96 -24.27
C PRO A 172 9.26 0.43 -23.17
N THR A 173 7.99 0.19 -23.51
CA THR A 173 6.88 -0.10 -22.59
C THR A 173 7.21 -1.17 -21.56
N PHE A 174 7.94 -2.22 -21.95
CA PHE A 174 8.38 -3.30 -21.06
C PHE A 174 9.31 -2.82 -19.93
N LEU A 175 10.23 -1.89 -20.23
CA LEU A 175 11.20 -1.36 -19.27
C LEU A 175 10.53 -0.37 -18.30
N SER A 176 9.58 0.43 -18.79
CA SER A 176 8.78 1.31 -17.93
C SER A 176 7.92 0.50 -16.94
N PHE A 177 7.30 -0.60 -17.40
CA PHE A 177 6.52 -1.47 -16.50
C PHE A 177 7.41 -2.22 -15.48
N SER A 178 8.64 -2.59 -15.84
CA SER A 178 9.60 -3.18 -14.91
C SER A 178 9.96 -2.26 -13.73
N GLY A 179 9.82 -0.93 -13.90
CA GLY A 179 9.98 0.04 -12.81
C GLY A 179 8.98 -0.17 -11.67
N ASN A 180 7.75 -0.60 -11.97
CA ASN A 180 6.75 -0.91 -10.94
C ASN A 180 7.11 -2.17 -10.15
N LEU A 181 7.68 -3.17 -10.82
CA LEU A 181 8.19 -4.38 -10.16
C LEU A 181 9.31 -4.02 -9.17
N VAL A 182 10.28 -3.22 -9.62
CA VAL A 182 11.40 -2.75 -8.78
C VAL A 182 10.89 -1.94 -7.59
N CYS A 183 9.96 -1.01 -7.83
CA CYS A 183 9.36 -0.19 -6.79
C CYS A 183 8.68 -1.05 -5.72
N GLU A 184 7.75 -1.93 -6.12
CA GLU A 184 6.96 -2.75 -5.20
C GLU A 184 7.82 -3.79 -4.46
N LEU A 185 8.85 -4.34 -5.11
CA LEU A 185 9.80 -5.26 -4.49
C LEU A 185 10.49 -4.60 -3.29
N PHE A 186 11.14 -3.45 -3.52
CA PHE A 186 11.87 -2.78 -2.46
C PHE A 186 10.96 -2.12 -1.43
N MET A 187 9.77 -1.68 -1.83
CA MET A 187 8.79 -1.08 -0.92
C MET A 187 8.23 -2.12 0.04
N THR A 188 8.01 -3.35 -0.44
CA THR A 188 7.55 -4.45 0.40
C THR A 188 8.60 -4.82 1.45
N ILE A 189 9.87 -4.94 1.05
CA ILE A 189 10.98 -5.21 1.98
C ILE A 189 11.11 -4.07 3.00
N PHE A 190 11.04 -2.81 2.53
CA PHE A 190 11.08 -1.64 3.40
C PHE A 190 9.97 -1.67 4.45
N ASN A 191 8.71 -1.89 4.03
CA ASN A 191 7.56 -1.93 4.92
C ASN A 191 7.69 -3.04 5.98
N ILE A 192 8.06 -4.25 5.57
CA ILE A 192 8.26 -5.37 6.51
C ILE A 192 9.30 -5.00 7.56
N HIS A 193 10.48 -4.51 7.15
CA HIS A 193 11.52 -4.15 8.10
C HIS A 193 11.19 -2.92 8.94
N PHE A 194 10.51 -1.92 8.37
CA PHE A 194 10.12 -0.71 9.09
C PHE A 194 9.16 -1.06 10.22
N PHE A 195 8.09 -1.79 9.92
CA PHE A 195 7.13 -2.21 10.94
C PHE A 195 7.74 -3.18 11.96
N THR A 196 8.60 -4.10 11.52
CA THR A 196 9.32 -5.00 12.44
C THR A 196 10.24 -4.21 13.39
N GLN A 197 10.94 -3.18 12.89
CA GLN A 197 11.77 -2.32 13.73
C GLN A 197 10.95 -1.51 14.73
N VAL A 198 9.81 -0.97 14.32
CA VAL A 198 8.90 -0.26 15.23
C VAL A 198 8.39 -1.22 16.31
N GLN A 199 7.96 -2.43 15.94
CA GLN A 199 7.43 -3.42 16.89
C GLN A 199 8.48 -3.96 17.87
N THR A 200 9.75 -4.06 17.45
CA THR A 200 10.83 -4.60 18.28
C THR A 200 11.51 -3.54 19.15
N LYS A 201 11.47 -2.26 18.76
CA LYS A 201 12.08 -1.16 19.52
C LYS A 201 11.11 -0.41 20.42
N VAL A 202 9.80 -0.52 20.19
CA VAL A 202 8.78 0.14 21.01
C VAL A 202 8.22 -0.85 22.01
N GLU A 203 8.17 -0.45 23.29
CA GLU A 203 7.55 -1.25 24.34
C GLU A 203 6.07 -1.53 24.02
N SER A 204 5.59 -2.72 24.38
CA SER A 204 4.24 -3.19 24.05
C SER A 204 3.13 -2.26 24.55
N GLU A 205 3.34 -1.57 25.68
CA GLU A 205 2.41 -0.58 26.23
C GLU A 205 2.24 0.66 25.33
N PHE A 206 3.31 1.09 24.65
CA PHE A 206 3.31 2.27 23.78
C PHE A 206 3.14 1.95 22.29
N LEU A 207 3.24 0.67 21.90
CA LEU A 207 3.21 0.23 20.50
C LEU A 207 1.98 0.73 19.75
N GLY A 208 0.80 0.59 20.34
CA GLY A 208 -0.45 1.07 19.73
C GLY A 208 -0.45 2.59 19.51
N ARG A 209 0.14 3.37 20.43
CA ARG A 209 0.25 4.83 20.32
C ARG A 209 1.25 5.23 19.23
N VAL A 210 2.39 4.55 19.12
CA VAL A 210 3.38 4.83 18.07
C VAL A 210 2.84 4.48 16.69
N LEU A 211 2.17 3.34 16.54
CA LEU A 211 1.52 3.00 15.28
C LEU A 211 0.37 3.99 14.97
N SER A 212 -0.40 4.41 15.98
CA SER A 212 -1.41 5.47 15.86
C SER A 212 -0.87 6.76 15.26
N THR A 213 0.24 7.27 15.77
CA THR A 213 0.81 8.52 15.27
C THR A 213 1.33 8.36 13.83
N ILE A 214 2.01 7.25 13.53
CA ILE A 214 2.50 6.94 12.18
C ILE A 214 1.36 6.91 11.16
N PHE A 215 0.31 6.13 11.43
CA PHE A 215 -0.82 6.00 10.50
C PHE A 215 -1.66 7.27 10.42
N THR A 216 -1.85 8.00 11.52
CA THR A 216 -2.56 9.29 11.50
C THR A 216 -1.86 10.30 10.59
N LEU A 217 -0.53 10.43 10.71
CA LEU A 217 0.28 11.25 9.80
C LEU A 217 0.14 10.78 8.35
N ALA A 218 0.23 9.48 8.09
CA ALA A 218 0.10 8.93 6.75
C ALA A 218 -1.29 9.21 6.11
N ILE A 219 -2.37 9.01 6.87
CA ILE A 219 -3.74 9.29 6.43
C ILE A 219 -3.94 10.78 6.13
N LEU A 220 -3.35 11.67 6.92
CA LEU A 220 -3.41 13.12 6.72
C LEU A 220 -2.66 13.56 5.46
N PHE A 221 -1.50 12.96 5.18
CA PHE A 221 -0.74 13.27 3.96
C PHE A 221 -1.35 12.66 2.69
N MET A 222 -2.14 11.59 2.78
CA MET A 222 -2.72 10.94 1.60
C MET A 222 -3.62 11.84 0.73
N PRO A 223 -4.62 12.59 1.26
CA PRO A 223 -5.43 13.50 0.45
C PRO A 223 -4.60 14.64 -0.13
N ILE A 224 -3.58 15.13 0.60
CA ILE A 224 -2.66 16.15 0.12
C ILE A 224 -1.85 15.62 -1.06
N ALA A 225 -1.29 14.42 -0.94
CA ALA A 225 -0.55 13.75 -2.00
C ALA A 225 -1.43 13.52 -3.24
N LYS A 226 -2.67 13.04 -3.06
CA LYS A 226 -3.62 12.87 -4.18
C LYS A 226 -4.02 14.20 -4.82
N GLY A 227 -4.27 15.23 -4.01
CA GLY A 227 -4.56 16.58 -4.50
C GLY A 227 -3.41 17.13 -5.33
N PHE A 228 -2.18 17.00 -4.83
CA PHE A 228 -0.98 17.35 -5.57
C PHE A 228 -0.85 16.57 -6.88
N MET A 229 -1.13 15.26 -6.87
CA MET A 229 -1.16 14.42 -8.06
C MET A 229 -2.24 14.79 -9.07
N THR A 230 -3.34 15.41 -8.65
CA THR A 230 -4.35 15.92 -9.58
C THR A 230 -3.97 17.26 -10.21
N VAL A 231 -3.17 18.08 -9.51
CA VAL A 231 -2.72 19.40 -9.96
C VAL A 231 -1.49 19.29 -10.86
N LEU A 232 -0.53 18.41 -10.53
CA LEU A 232 0.45 17.94 -11.51
C LEU A 232 -0.34 17.17 -12.57
N GLN A 233 -0.59 17.77 -13.73
CA GLN A 233 -1.40 17.18 -14.82
C GLN A 233 -1.15 15.67 -14.95
N SER A 234 -2.16 14.89 -14.54
CA SER A 234 -2.18 13.43 -14.52
C SER A 234 -2.15 12.85 -15.93
N VAL A 235 -1.02 12.93 -16.64
CA VAL A 235 -0.68 12.04 -17.78
C VAL A 235 0.81 12.07 -18.22
N HIS A 236 1.64 13.00 -17.73
CA HIS A 236 3.01 13.11 -18.25
C HIS A 236 4.00 12.24 -17.47
N LEU A 237 4.83 11.50 -18.23
CA LEU A 237 5.99 10.72 -17.75
C LEU A 237 6.86 11.49 -16.74
N SER A 238 6.94 12.81 -16.90
CA SER A 238 7.68 13.73 -16.04
C SER A 238 7.24 13.74 -14.57
N SER A 239 5.97 13.45 -14.27
CA SER A 239 5.49 13.40 -12.87
C SER A 239 6.17 12.28 -12.09
N PHE A 240 6.38 11.11 -12.72
CA PHE A 240 7.09 9.99 -12.11
C PHE A 240 8.59 10.29 -11.89
N LEU A 241 9.22 11.07 -12.78
CA LEU A 241 10.60 11.53 -12.58
C LEU A 241 10.73 12.45 -11.36
N ILE A 242 9.79 13.38 -11.19
CA ILE A 242 9.80 14.31 -10.05
C ILE A 242 9.59 13.54 -8.74
N ILE A 243 8.64 12.60 -8.71
CA ILE A 243 8.36 11.80 -7.51
C ILE A 243 9.56 10.89 -7.18
N GLY A 244 10.07 10.15 -8.16
CA GLY A 244 11.20 9.25 -7.96
C GLY A 244 12.45 9.98 -7.48
N SER A 245 12.78 11.13 -8.09
CA SER A 245 13.90 11.97 -7.64
C SER A 245 13.67 12.53 -6.24
N GLY A 246 12.44 12.96 -5.90
CA GLY A 246 12.09 13.39 -4.55
C GLY A 246 12.33 12.32 -3.50
N VAL A 247 11.92 11.06 -3.76
CA VAL A 247 12.13 9.93 -2.85
C VAL A 247 13.62 9.60 -2.69
N ILE A 248 14.39 9.61 -3.79
CA ILE A 248 15.84 9.36 -3.76
C ILE A 248 16.55 10.45 -2.95
N ILE A 249 16.25 11.73 -3.22
CA ILE A 249 16.87 12.87 -2.51
C ILE A 249 16.54 12.81 -1.03
N LEU A 250 15.27 12.58 -0.67
CA LEU A 250 14.85 12.46 0.72
C LEU A 250 15.61 11.33 1.42
N SER A 251 15.72 10.16 0.79
CA SER A 251 16.47 9.03 1.36
C SER A 251 17.95 9.37 1.56
N CYS A 252 18.59 10.02 0.60
CA CYS A 252 19.98 10.47 0.71
C CYS A 252 20.18 11.49 1.84
N ILE A 253 19.28 12.47 1.97
CA ILE A 253 19.32 13.47 3.06
C ILE A 253 19.16 12.77 4.41
N SER A 254 18.18 11.85 4.54
CA SER A 254 17.98 11.06 5.74
C SER A 254 19.19 10.19 6.08
N PHE A 255 19.87 9.63 5.07
CA PHE A 255 21.10 8.84 5.27
C PHE A 255 22.23 9.69 5.84
N ILE A 256 22.44 10.89 5.30
CA ILE A 256 23.43 11.84 5.81
C ILE A 256 23.07 12.26 7.24
N TYR A 257 21.80 12.57 7.51
CA TYR A 257 21.33 12.96 8.84
C TYR A 257 21.56 11.88 9.90
N VAL A 258 21.19 10.62 9.60
CA VAL A 258 21.42 9.50 10.51
C VAL A 258 22.91 9.32 10.78
N ARG A 259 23.74 9.40 9.75
CA ARG A 259 25.20 9.29 9.88
C ARG A 259 25.79 10.41 10.75
N THR A 260 25.40 11.66 10.55
CA THR A 260 25.99 12.80 11.26
C THR A 260 25.54 12.95 12.71
N HIS A 261 24.31 12.55 13.04
CA HIS A 261 23.75 12.69 14.38
C HIS A 261 23.87 11.46 15.26
N PHE A 262 23.86 10.24 14.70
CA PHE A 262 23.89 9.01 15.50
C PHE A 262 25.27 8.32 15.54
N GLU A 263 26.20 8.56 14.59
CA GLU A 263 27.59 8.06 14.72
C GLU A 263 28.43 8.86 15.73
N LYS A 264 28.00 10.05 16.16
CA LYS A 264 28.73 10.86 17.17
C LYS A 264 28.49 10.42 18.62
N LEU A 265 27.71 9.37 18.84
CA LEU A 265 27.31 8.87 20.17
C LEU A 265 27.90 7.47 20.50
N ILE A 266 28.82 6.97 19.68
CA ILE A 266 29.63 5.75 19.91
C ILE A 266 31.09 6.17 19.85
#